data_AF-A0A257LZM3-F1
#
_entry.id   AF-A0A257LZM3-F1
#
_cell.length_a   1.000
_cell.length_b   1.000
_cell.length_c   1.000
_cell.angle_alpha   90.00
_cell.angle_beta   90.00
_cell.angle_gamma   90.00
#
_symmetry.space_group_name_H-M   'P 1'
#
loop_
_entity.id
_entity.type
_entity.pdbx_description
1 polymer ?
#
loop_
_entity_poly.entity_id
_entity_poly.type
_entity_poly.pdbx_seq_one_letter_code
_entity_poly.pdbx_strand_id
1 'polypeptide(L)'
;MSFEEPTPSTQPDGQPERFLEAVAAPLVKNVELQHAAKNVMRSMVLDPGALSDATRRMESKSLKWKRWLLPLLGFAAVLVLAAPSLWQVVKMIYLQESHYSRIYGGSRRSSIPLIKPDVFQTSRLSADEKMILLGDDDALTEEERLKAIVDRFPDRPEFYAEYAELCLRTNKRLPEDFDETVARIDPGNGYFLRLKGLEAGAGSMEVRFGGLYHIKFYIRDASKLEEANQWIHQAAEADKYRSYKTELKEQRNRLLPPRNDWFNSVISAMSNQPGSWRYYSDLVEEGVFPIAELEAAGKSGNIERFRIRLEDYREVQRKVIEDNPAVIQQLYDPTRTSDVIHYSAELSDKFKVEPEGSHLKELAEWVDKNPSSHLTGKSPPSGSDVEKRMRERASSFHRRAAYYSGQIPDETFPSNETLAPGRFAEHALWGRAASLMGVALLAALAWVMLLYRFRHGRLPRLVTHSLKKALRAVDYLWILVLGVGLPLIWHQVVRQSPWGGLDFNLEHGIEKLISPQWCLLALMVLMATTIAVRWRVKRRLRGIDLGIGRSAFTWICLLLSAATMPLMQYWIENPSLPDESMLVAGAVPALWLV
;
A
#
# COMPACT_ATOMS: atom_id res chain seq x y z
N MET A 1 -43.03 -3.11 -88.04
CA MET A 1 -41.57 -2.94 -88.16
C MET A 1 -41.14 -1.95 -87.10
N SER A 2 -40.61 -2.46 -85.99
CA SER A 2 -40.01 -1.71 -84.89
C SER A 2 -38.66 -2.38 -84.63
N PHE A 3 -37.58 -1.62 -84.78
CA PHE A 3 -36.22 -2.09 -84.52
C PHE A 3 -36.01 -2.21 -83.00
N GLU A 4 -35.70 -3.41 -82.53
CA GLU A 4 -35.12 -3.63 -81.20
C GLU A 4 -33.65 -3.21 -81.22
N GLU A 5 -33.28 -2.28 -80.34
CA GLU A 5 -31.89 -1.98 -80.05
C GLU A 5 -31.26 -3.14 -79.26
N PRO A 6 -30.03 -3.56 -79.58
CA PRO A 6 -29.35 -4.61 -78.84
C PRO A 6 -28.91 -4.08 -77.46
N THR A 7 -29.40 -4.73 -76.40
CA THR A 7 -28.90 -4.54 -75.03
C THR A 7 -27.39 -4.76 -74.96
N PRO A 8 -26.63 -3.88 -74.27
CA PRO A 8 -25.19 -4.03 -74.13
C PRO A 8 -24.88 -5.30 -73.33
N SER A 9 -24.15 -6.23 -73.97
CA SER A 9 -23.63 -7.42 -73.31
C SER A 9 -22.69 -7.02 -72.17
N THR A 10 -23.11 -7.24 -70.93
CA THR A 10 -22.25 -7.18 -69.74
C THR A 10 -21.29 -8.36 -69.73
N GLN A 11 -20.28 -8.33 -70.61
CA GLN A 11 -19.18 -9.28 -70.54
C GLN A 11 -18.30 -8.97 -69.31
N PRO A 12 -17.97 -9.97 -68.46
CA PRO A 12 -17.21 -9.80 -67.22
C PRO A 12 -15.69 -9.64 -67.44
N ASP A 13 -15.24 -9.24 -68.64
CA ASP A 13 -13.84 -9.35 -69.07
C ASP A 13 -12.84 -8.39 -68.40
N GLY A 14 -13.30 -7.51 -67.51
CA GLY A 14 -12.43 -6.58 -66.76
C GLY A 14 -12.21 -6.91 -65.28
N GLN A 15 -12.91 -7.90 -64.70
CA GLN A 15 -12.83 -8.17 -63.26
C GLN A 15 -11.45 -8.67 -62.78
N PRO A 16 -10.76 -9.56 -63.51
CA PRO A 16 -9.44 -10.05 -63.08
C PRO A 16 -8.39 -8.94 -63.07
N GLU A 17 -8.40 -8.06 -64.07
CA GLU A 17 -7.45 -6.96 -64.17
C GLU A 17 -7.70 -5.90 -63.09
N ARG A 18 -8.97 -5.56 -62.82
CA ARG A 18 -9.31 -4.65 -61.70
C ARG A 18 -8.92 -5.20 -60.34
N PHE A 19 -9.07 -6.51 -60.11
CA PHE A 19 -8.61 -7.16 -58.89
C PHE A 19 -7.07 -7.17 -58.78
N LEU A 20 -6.39 -7.52 -59.87
CA LEU A 20 -4.92 -7.48 -59.95
C LEU A 20 -4.38 -6.07 -59.75
N GLU A 21 -5.05 -5.05 -60.27
CA GLU A 21 -4.73 -3.64 -60.05
C GLU A 21 -4.99 -3.22 -58.61
N ALA A 22 -6.14 -3.53 -58.03
CA ALA A 22 -6.44 -3.20 -56.64
C ALA A 22 -5.46 -3.85 -55.65
N VAL A 23 -5.03 -5.08 -55.91
CA VAL A 23 -4.07 -5.81 -55.08
C VAL A 23 -2.63 -5.33 -55.30
N ALA A 24 -2.28 -4.93 -56.53
CA ALA A 24 -0.96 -4.42 -56.86
C ALA A 24 -0.82 -2.90 -56.68
N ALA A 25 -1.92 -2.17 -56.42
CA ALA A 25 -1.95 -0.73 -56.18
C ALA A 25 -1.02 -0.26 -55.04
N PRO A 26 -0.84 -1.02 -53.94
CA PRO A 26 0.13 -0.65 -52.90
C PRO A 26 1.59 -0.73 -53.37
N LEU A 27 1.88 -1.44 -54.47
CA LEU A 27 3.21 -1.66 -55.02
C LEU A 27 3.57 -0.70 -56.17
N VAL A 28 2.73 0.31 -56.45
CA VAL A 28 2.89 1.25 -57.59
C VAL A 28 4.26 1.94 -57.66
N LYS A 29 4.97 2.07 -56.53
CA LYS A 29 6.31 2.67 -56.49
C LYS A 29 7.42 1.76 -57.04
N ASN A 30 7.17 0.48 -57.27
CA ASN A 30 8.13 -0.46 -57.86
C ASN A 30 7.44 -1.33 -58.93
N VAL A 31 7.61 -0.91 -60.18
CA VAL A 31 6.97 -1.50 -61.37
C VAL A 31 7.35 -2.97 -61.55
N GLU A 32 8.60 -3.36 -61.25
CA GLU A 32 9.06 -4.75 -61.37
C GLU A 32 8.37 -5.67 -60.35
N LEU A 33 8.21 -5.20 -59.12
CA LEU A 33 7.47 -5.90 -58.07
C LEU A 33 5.98 -5.99 -58.34
N GLN A 34 5.42 -4.91 -58.90
CA GLN A 34 4.03 -4.87 -59.32
C GLN A 34 3.80 -5.92 -60.42
N HIS A 35 4.68 -6.01 -61.41
CA HIS A 35 4.64 -7.03 -62.47
C HIS A 35 4.87 -8.45 -61.94
N ALA A 36 5.86 -8.66 -61.07
CA ALA A 36 6.12 -9.96 -60.46
C ALA A 36 4.94 -10.43 -59.59
N ALA A 37 4.35 -9.54 -58.79
CA ALA A 37 3.16 -9.84 -57.99
C ALA A 37 1.95 -10.13 -58.88
N LYS A 38 1.73 -9.36 -59.96
CA LYS A 38 0.67 -9.62 -60.95
C LYS A 38 0.88 -10.96 -61.66
N ASN A 39 2.12 -11.33 -62.00
CA ASN A 39 2.43 -12.59 -62.67
C ASN A 39 2.28 -13.81 -61.76
N VAL A 40 2.73 -13.73 -60.49
CA VAL A 40 2.50 -14.77 -59.47
C VAL A 40 1.02 -14.91 -59.14
N MET A 41 0.28 -13.80 -59.15
CA MET A 41 -1.18 -13.82 -58.99
C MET A 41 -1.88 -14.47 -60.17
N ARG A 42 -1.52 -14.09 -61.39
CA ARG A 42 -2.05 -14.71 -62.61
C ARG A 42 -1.78 -16.21 -62.65
N SER A 43 -0.64 -16.68 -62.16
CA SER A 43 -0.32 -18.12 -62.09
C SER A 43 -1.01 -18.87 -60.93
N MET A 44 -1.46 -18.16 -59.88
CA MET A 44 -2.22 -18.74 -58.76
C MET A 44 -3.74 -18.71 -58.95
N VAL A 45 -4.24 -17.88 -59.87
CA VAL A 45 -5.66 -17.74 -60.19
C VAL A 45 -6.02 -18.73 -61.31
N LEU A 46 -6.37 -19.96 -60.94
CA LEU A 46 -6.82 -21.00 -61.87
C LEU A 46 -8.36 -21.09 -61.97
N ASP A 47 -9.12 -20.31 -61.20
CA ASP A 47 -10.59 -20.35 -61.21
C ASP A 47 -11.20 -18.92 -61.18
N PRO A 48 -11.79 -18.46 -62.31
CA PRO A 48 -12.49 -17.17 -62.39
C PRO A 48 -13.64 -17.01 -61.39
N GLY A 49 -14.30 -18.12 -61.02
CA GLY A 49 -15.40 -18.14 -60.05
C GLY A 49 -14.94 -17.74 -58.64
N ALA A 50 -13.81 -18.29 -58.20
CA ALA A 50 -13.19 -17.95 -56.91
C ALA A 50 -12.74 -16.48 -56.81
N LEU A 51 -12.43 -15.86 -57.96
CA LEU A 51 -12.01 -14.46 -58.03
C LEU A 51 -13.17 -13.49 -57.81
N SER A 52 -14.32 -13.76 -58.42
CA SER A 52 -15.55 -12.99 -58.21
C SER A 52 -16.03 -13.09 -56.76
N ASP A 53 -15.92 -14.28 -56.15
CA ASP A 53 -16.33 -14.54 -54.76
C ASP A 53 -15.37 -13.90 -53.74
N ALA A 54 -14.06 -13.86 -54.03
CA ALA A 54 -13.07 -13.15 -53.23
C ALA A 54 -13.24 -11.63 -53.30
N THR A 55 -13.56 -11.09 -54.49
CA THR A 55 -13.83 -9.67 -54.72
C THR A 55 -15.13 -9.24 -54.01
N ARG A 56 -16.19 -10.04 -54.13
CA ARG A 56 -17.47 -9.83 -53.44
C ARG A 56 -17.34 -9.92 -51.91
N ARG A 57 -16.48 -10.80 -51.38
CA ARG A 57 -16.14 -10.86 -49.94
C ARG A 57 -15.33 -9.64 -49.47
N MET A 58 -14.43 -9.11 -50.31
CA MET A 58 -13.71 -7.85 -50.04
C MET A 58 -14.66 -6.64 -50.03
N GLU A 59 -15.65 -6.62 -50.93
CA GLU A 59 -16.63 -5.53 -51.05
C GLU A 59 -17.78 -5.62 -50.03
N SER A 60 -18.12 -6.83 -49.55
CA SER A 60 -19.14 -7.02 -48.51
C SER A 60 -18.68 -6.43 -47.16
N LYS A 61 -18.98 -5.15 -46.99
CA LYS A 61 -18.96 -4.44 -45.70
C LYS A 61 -20.06 -5.00 -44.80
N SER A 62 -19.86 -6.13 -44.13
CA SER A 62 -20.77 -6.51 -43.04
C SER A 62 -20.09 -7.33 -41.93
N LEU A 63 -20.61 -7.12 -40.72
CA LEU A 63 -20.15 -7.60 -39.42
C LEU A 63 -18.94 -6.87 -38.83
N LYS A 64 -19.00 -5.53 -38.81
CA LYS A 64 -18.05 -4.66 -38.09
C LYS A 64 -17.85 -5.07 -36.61
N TRP A 65 -18.88 -5.57 -35.93
CA TRP A 65 -18.83 -6.00 -34.53
C TRP A 65 -18.09 -7.34 -34.32
N LYS A 66 -18.42 -8.40 -35.09
CA LYS A 66 -17.76 -9.73 -34.95
C LYS A 66 -16.25 -9.68 -35.25
N ARG A 67 -15.81 -8.68 -36.05
CA ARG A 67 -14.39 -8.44 -36.37
C ARG A 67 -13.56 -7.91 -35.19
N TRP A 68 -14.19 -7.26 -34.22
CA TRP A 68 -13.54 -6.81 -32.98
C TRP A 68 -13.72 -7.83 -31.85
N LEU A 69 -14.78 -8.64 -31.89
CA LEU A 69 -15.08 -9.62 -30.85
C LEU A 69 -13.95 -10.64 -30.64
N LEU A 70 -13.35 -11.17 -31.71
CA LEU A 70 -12.26 -12.14 -31.59
C LEU A 70 -10.99 -11.56 -30.93
N PRO A 71 -10.42 -10.43 -31.38
CA PRO A 71 -9.29 -9.81 -30.70
C PRO A 71 -9.63 -9.35 -29.28
N LEU A 72 -10.87 -8.94 -29.01
CA LEU A 72 -11.32 -8.57 -27.67
C LEU A 72 -11.42 -9.79 -26.74
N LEU A 73 -11.97 -10.91 -27.21
CA LEU A 73 -11.97 -12.20 -26.51
C LEU A 73 -10.54 -12.72 -26.28
N GLY A 74 -9.67 -12.50 -27.25
CA GLY A 74 -8.26 -12.85 -27.15
C GLY A 74 -7.51 -12.03 -26.10
N PHE A 75 -7.72 -10.73 -26.09
CA PHE A 75 -7.20 -9.83 -25.07
C PHE A 75 -7.75 -10.21 -23.68
N ALA A 76 -9.05 -10.49 -23.57
CA ALA A 76 -9.66 -10.98 -22.36
C ALA A 76 -9.04 -12.31 -21.89
N ALA A 77 -8.77 -13.25 -22.80
CA ALA A 77 -8.11 -14.51 -22.47
C ALA A 77 -6.69 -14.31 -21.93
N VAL A 78 -5.92 -13.38 -22.51
CA VAL A 78 -4.57 -13.06 -21.99
C VAL A 78 -4.66 -12.37 -20.63
N LEU A 79 -5.62 -11.47 -20.41
CA LEU A 79 -5.87 -10.90 -19.09
C LEU A 79 -6.25 -11.98 -18.07
N VAL A 80 -7.09 -12.95 -18.45
CA VAL A 80 -7.45 -14.10 -17.59
C VAL A 80 -6.23 -14.97 -17.29
N LEU A 81 -5.33 -15.19 -18.25
CA LEU A 81 -4.09 -15.96 -18.03
C LEU A 81 -3.05 -15.18 -17.21
N ALA A 82 -3.06 -13.84 -17.27
CA ALA A 82 -2.23 -12.97 -16.45
C ALA A 82 -2.82 -12.74 -15.04
N ALA A 83 -4.12 -12.97 -14.88
CA ALA A 83 -4.85 -12.73 -13.64
C ALA A 83 -4.26 -13.51 -12.44
N PRO A 84 -3.80 -14.78 -12.54
CA PRO A 84 -3.14 -15.46 -11.43
C PRO A 84 -1.84 -14.79 -11.01
N SER A 85 -1.03 -14.29 -11.94
CA SER A 85 0.22 -13.59 -11.63
C SER A 85 -0.03 -12.22 -11.01
N LEU A 86 -0.98 -11.46 -11.57
CA LEU A 86 -1.48 -10.22 -10.97
C LEU A 86 -2.09 -10.48 -9.60
N TRP A 87 -2.85 -11.56 -9.46
CA TRP A 87 -3.42 -12.00 -8.19
C TRP A 87 -2.34 -12.39 -7.21
N GLN A 88 -1.22 -13.01 -7.59
CA GLN A 88 -0.11 -13.27 -6.68
C GLN A 88 0.57 -11.98 -6.21
N VAL A 89 0.69 -10.97 -7.07
CA VAL A 89 1.22 -9.65 -6.69
C VAL A 89 0.23 -8.93 -5.77
N VAL A 90 -1.05 -8.85 -6.15
CA VAL A 90 -2.12 -8.26 -5.34
C VAL A 90 -2.28 -9.03 -4.04
N LYS A 91 -2.20 -10.36 -4.06
CA LYS A 91 -2.20 -11.22 -2.87
C LYS A 91 -0.95 -11.02 -2.06
N MET A 92 0.23 -10.78 -2.63
CA MET A 92 1.42 -10.43 -1.84
C MET A 92 1.27 -9.05 -1.23
N ILE A 93 0.81 -8.05 -1.96
CA ILE A 93 0.53 -6.70 -1.43
C ILE A 93 -0.54 -6.80 -0.35
N TYR A 94 -1.62 -7.54 -0.59
CA TYR A 94 -2.72 -7.75 0.34
C TYR A 94 -2.32 -8.64 1.50
N LEU A 95 -1.52 -9.69 1.32
CA LEU A 95 -0.98 -10.51 2.40
C LEU A 95 0.05 -9.72 3.18
N GLN A 96 0.83 -8.87 2.55
CA GLN A 96 1.80 -8.02 3.22
C GLN A 96 1.07 -6.94 3.99
N GLU A 97 0.04 -6.31 3.43
CA GLU A 97 -0.82 -5.33 4.08
C GLU A 97 -1.78 -5.96 5.08
N SER A 98 -2.15 -7.24 4.93
CA SER A 98 -2.98 -8.00 5.90
C SER A 98 -2.16 -8.72 6.96
N HIS A 99 -0.94 -9.16 6.69
CA HIS A 99 0.03 -9.52 7.70
C HIS A 99 0.42 -8.28 8.45
N TYR A 100 0.67 -7.15 7.77
CA TYR A 100 0.87 -5.87 8.41
C TYR A 100 -0.39 -5.43 9.16
N SER A 101 -1.61 -5.55 8.64
CA SER A 101 -2.82 -5.19 9.39
C SER A 101 -3.24 -6.26 10.42
N ARG A 102 -2.68 -7.46 10.41
CA ARG A 102 -2.82 -8.43 11.51
C ARG A 102 -1.78 -8.13 12.60
N ILE A 103 -0.54 -7.87 12.18
CA ILE A 103 0.55 -7.41 13.03
C ILE A 103 0.22 -6.05 13.65
N TYR A 104 -0.43 -5.13 12.94
CA TYR A 104 -0.75 -3.76 13.41
C TYR A 104 -2.23 -3.58 13.79
N GLY A 105 -3.18 -4.15 13.06
CA GLY A 105 -4.61 -4.05 13.38
C GLY A 105 -5.01 -4.95 14.53
N GLY A 106 -4.25 -6.02 14.78
CA GLY A 106 -4.40 -6.82 15.98
C GLY A 106 -3.43 -6.47 17.12
N SER A 107 -2.19 -6.01 16.86
CA SER A 107 -1.37 -5.38 17.95
C SER A 107 -1.88 -4.01 18.38
N ARG A 108 -2.76 -3.36 17.60
CA ARG A 108 -3.58 -2.24 18.07
C ARG A 108 -4.51 -2.63 19.23
N ARG A 109 -4.67 -3.93 19.52
CA ARG A 109 -5.49 -4.47 20.61
C ARG A 109 -4.62 -5.12 21.69
N SER A 110 -3.65 -5.95 21.34
CA SER A 110 -2.91 -6.77 22.32
C SER A 110 -1.50 -6.27 22.66
N SER A 111 -1.06 -6.54 23.89
CA SER A 111 0.36 -6.56 24.30
C SER A 111 1.07 -7.87 23.95
N ILE A 112 0.33 -8.85 23.40
CA ILE A 112 0.88 -10.05 22.76
C ILE A 112 1.09 -9.75 21.27
N PRO A 113 2.31 -9.89 20.71
CA PRO A 113 2.51 -9.80 19.27
C PRO A 113 1.74 -10.92 18.56
N LEU A 114 0.74 -10.58 17.74
CA LEU A 114 0.03 -11.52 16.85
C LEU A 114 0.86 -11.99 15.66
N ILE A 115 2.18 -11.89 15.78
CA ILE A 115 3.12 -12.36 14.78
C ILE A 115 3.14 -13.88 14.87
N LYS A 116 3.00 -14.56 13.74
CA LYS A 116 3.04 -16.02 13.71
C LYS A 116 4.40 -16.54 14.24
N PRO A 117 4.42 -17.67 14.95
CA PRO A 117 5.62 -18.22 15.57
C PRO A 117 6.76 -18.56 14.59
N ASP A 118 6.47 -18.68 13.29
CA ASP A 118 7.45 -18.92 12.21
C ASP A 118 8.29 -17.69 11.85
N VAL A 119 7.82 -16.48 12.17
CA VAL A 119 8.55 -15.22 11.91
C VAL A 119 9.59 -14.96 13.00
N PHE A 120 9.31 -15.38 14.22
CA PHE A 120 10.29 -15.34 15.29
C PHE A 120 11.14 -16.60 15.26
N GLN A 121 12.44 -16.47 15.55
CA GLN A 121 13.26 -17.64 15.89
C GLN A 121 12.87 -18.19 17.28
N THR A 122 11.59 -18.56 17.47
CA THR A 122 11.04 -19.11 18.71
C THR A 122 11.53 -20.52 19.00
N SER A 123 12.24 -21.16 18.06
CA SER A 123 12.89 -22.47 18.27
C SER A 123 13.80 -22.51 19.50
N ARG A 124 14.37 -21.36 19.90
CA ARG A 124 15.20 -21.22 21.11
C ARG A 124 14.43 -21.13 22.42
N LEU A 125 13.12 -20.86 22.36
CA LEU A 125 12.28 -20.62 23.53
C LEU A 125 11.65 -21.94 24.00
N SER A 126 11.60 -22.14 25.32
CA SER A 126 10.84 -23.20 25.96
C SER A 126 9.33 -23.04 25.72
N ALA A 127 8.55 -24.08 26.02
CA ALA A 127 7.09 -24.03 25.88
C ALA A 127 6.46 -22.92 26.76
N ASP A 128 6.98 -22.73 27.98
CA ASP A 128 6.52 -21.66 28.88
C ASP A 128 6.89 -20.29 28.33
N GLU A 129 8.11 -20.08 27.85
CA GLU A 129 8.53 -18.81 27.25
C GLU A 129 7.73 -18.48 25.98
N LYS A 130 7.42 -19.48 25.15
CA LYS A 130 6.51 -19.31 24.02
C LYS A 130 5.12 -18.90 24.48
N MET A 131 4.56 -19.57 25.50
CA MET A 131 3.26 -19.20 26.06
C MET A 131 3.27 -17.78 26.63
N ILE A 132 4.34 -17.35 27.29
CA ILE A 132 4.44 -15.98 27.85
C ILE A 132 4.56 -14.94 26.73
N LEU A 133 5.31 -15.24 25.66
CA LEU A 133 5.56 -14.31 24.57
C LEU A 133 4.38 -14.23 23.59
N LEU A 134 3.76 -15.36 23.27
CA LEU A 134 2.78 -15.51 22.19
C LEU A 134 1.38 -15.91 22.70
N GLY A 135 1.23 -16.40 23.92
CA GLY A 135 0.00 -17.07 24.34
C GLY A 135 -0.21 -18.41 23.62
N ASP A 136 -1.43 -18.93 23.68
CA ASP A 136 -1.79 -20.14 22.93
C ASP A 136 -1.87 -19.84 21.43
N ASP A 137 -1.11 -20.57 20.60
CA ASP A 137 -1.10 -20.36 19.15
C ASP A 137 -2.32 -21.00 18.46
N ASP A 138 -3.02 -21.91 19.13
CA ASP A 138 -4.19 -22.62 18.61
C ASP A 138 -5.51 -21.91 18.92
N ALA A 139 -5.51 -20.95 19.84
CA ALA A 139 -6.68 -20.16 20.22
C ALA A 139 -7.14 -19.20 19.10
N LEU A 140 -8.46 -19.10 18.91
CA LEU A 140 -9.07 -18.33 17.83
C LEU A 140 -9.19 -16.85 18.18
N THR A 141 -9.32 -16.55 19.47
CA THR A 141 -9.51 -15.19 19.98
C THR A 141 -8.37 -14.77 20.92
N GLU A 142 -8.12 -13.46 21.01
CA GLU A 142 -7.14 -12.89 21.93
C GLU A 142 -7.46 -13.21 23.40
N GLU A 143 -8.76 -13.30 23.73
CA GLU A 143 -9.27 -13.64 25.06
C GLU A 143 -8.90 -15.08 25.43
N GLU A 144 -9.15 -16.03 24.54
CA GLU A 144 -8.73 -17.43 24.71
C GLU A 144 -7.22 -17.56 24.85
N ARG A 145 -6.43 -16.78 24.10
CA ARG A 145 -4.96 -16.78 24.20
C ARG A 145 -4.49 -16.34 25.57
N LEU A 146 -4.99 -15.22 26.08
CA LEU A 146 -4.63 -14.73 27.42
C LEU A 146 -5.17 -15.62 28.52
N LYS A 147 -6.39 -16.14 28.37
CA LYS A 147 -6.97 -17.10 29.30
C LYS A 147 -6.10 -18.34 29.42
N ALA A 148 -5.57 -18.88 28.32
CA ALA A 148 -4.64 -20.01 28.37
C ALA A 148 -3.33 -19.68 29.13
N ILE A 149 -2.84 -18.44 29.05
CA ILE A 149 -1.70 -17.99 29.87
C ILE A 149 -2.09 -17.97 31.34
N VAL A 150 -3.25 -17.38 31.69
CA VAL A 150 -3.75 -17.32 33.06
C VAL A 150 -3.98 -18.71 33.65
N ASP A 151 -4.61 -19.61 32.91
CA ASP A 151 -4.88 -20.98 33.34
C ASP A 151 -3.58 -21.78 33.57
N ARG A 152 -2.54 -21.50 32.77
CA ARG A 152 -1.20 -22.09 32.96
C ARG A 152 -0.42 -21.48 34.13
N PHE A 153 -0.65 -20.20 34.42
CA PHE A 153 0.07 -19.43 35.43
C PHE A 153 -0.90 -18.71 36.40
N PRO A 154 -1.74 -19.45 37.15
CA PRO A 154 -2.87 -18.87 37.89
C PRO A 154 -2.45 -17.98 39.07
N ASP A 155 -1.22 -18.10 39.55
CA ASP A 155 -0.69 -17.33 40.68
C ASP A 155 0.09 -16.08 40.25
N ARG A 156 0.11 -15.76 38.95
CA ARG A 156 0.87 -14.63 38.41
C ARG A 156 -0.05 -13.44 38.10
N PRO A 157 -0.13 -12.43 38.99
CA PRO A 157 -1.06 -11.31 38.85
C PRO A 157 -0.87 -10.49 37.57
N GLU A 158 0.35 -10.46 37.03
CA GLU A 158 0.68 -9.78 35.78
C GLU A 158 -0.08 -10.31 34.56
N PHE A 159 -0.33 -11.62 34.49
CA PHE A 159 -1.10 -12.21 33.40
C PHE A 159 -2.60 -12.02 33.61
N TYR A 160 -3.05 -12.09 34.86
CA TYR A 160 -4.45 -11.86 35.19
C TYR A 160 -4.87 -10.40 34.97
N ALA A 161 -4.01 -9.45 35.32
CA ALA A 161 -4.22 -8.02 35.07
C ALA A 161 -4.43 -7.74 33.58
N GLU A 162 -3.56 -8.28 32.71
CA GLU A 162 -3.68 -8.14 31.25
C GLU A 162 -4.96 -8.80 30.71
N TYR A 163 -5.31 -9.98 31.22
CA TYR A 163 -6.52 -10.71 30.83
C TYR A 163 -7.80 -9.97 31.23
N ALA A 164 -7.89 -9.50 32.48
CA ALA A 164 -9.04 -8.77 32.97
C ALA A 164 -9.24 -7.45 32.23
N GLU A 165 -8.15 -6.72 31.93
CA GLU A 165 -8.20 -5.52 31.10
C GLU A 165 -8.68 -5.83 29.67
N LEU A 166 -8.23 -6.93 29.06
CA LEU A 166 -8.73 -7.37 27.75
C LEU A 166 -10.23 -7.67 27.78
N CYS A 167 -10.71 -8.41 28.79
CA CYS A 167 -12.12 -8.76 28.94
C CYS A 167 -12.97 -7.50 29.06
N LEU A 168 -12.56 -6.58 29.94
CA LEU A 168 -13.24 -5.30 30.12
C LEU A 168 -13.28 -4.52 28.82
N ARG A 169 -12.18 -4.48 28.07
CA ARG A 169 -12.12 -3.75 26.80
C ARG A 169 -13.01 -4.36 25.72
N THR A 170 -13.07 -5.70 25.65
CA THR A 170 -13.75 -6.42 24.56
C THR A 170 -15.24 -6.57 24.83
N ASN A 171 -15.58 -6.91 26.07
CA ASN A 171 -16.92 -7.31 26.49
C ASN A 171 -17.58 -6.25 27.39
N LYS A 172 -16.86 -5.18 27.75
CA LYS A 172 -17.29 -4.17 28.75
C LYS A 172 -17.67 -4.81 30.08
N ARG A 173 -17.01 -5.94 30.40
CA ARG A 173 -17.19 -6.75 31.61
C ARG A 173 -15.88 -7.39 32.04
N LEU A 174 -15.69 -7.53 33.35
CA LEU A 174 -14.60 -8.29 33.94
C LEU A 174 -14.88 -9.80 33.91
N PRO A 175 -13.86 -10.65 34.06
CA PRO A 175 -14.06 -12.09 34.21
C PRO A 175 -15.00 -12.44 35.37
N GLU A 176 -15.78 -13.52 35.26
CA GLU A 176 -16.75 -13.92 36.29
C GLU A 176 -16.08 -14.25 37.64
N ASP A 177 -14.84 -14.74 37.61
CA ASP A 177 -14.01 -15.07 38.77
C ASP A 177 -13.17 -13.87 39.27
N PHE A 178 -13.40 -12.64 38.78
CA PHE A 178 -12.55 -11.49 39.07
C PHE A 178 -12.35 -11.21 40.55
N ASP A 179 -13.42 -11.20 41.34
CA ASP A 179 -13.32 -10.88 42.76
C ASP A 179 -12.58 -11.96 43.56
N GLU A 180 -12.88 -13.23 43.28
CA GLU A 180 -12.22 -14.38 43.91
C GLU A 180 -10.73 -14.41 43.55
N THR A 181 -10.42 -14.25 42.26
CA THR A 181 -9.05 -14.31 41.77
C THR A 181 -8.23 -13.12 42.26
N VAL A 182 -8.76 -11.89 42.25
CA VAL A 182 -8.06 -10.70 42.78
C VAL A 182 -7.81 -10.81 44.29
N ALA A 183 -8.82 -11.26 45.06
CA ALA A 183 -8.66 -11.46 46.50
C ALA A 183 -7.56 -12.48 46.84
N ARG A 184 -7.33 -13.45 45.95
CA ARG A 184 -6.30 -14.47 46.08
C ARG A 184 -4.91 -14.00 45.66
N ILE A 185 -4.78 -13.34 44.51
CA ILE A 185 -3.47 -13.03 43.90
C ILE A 185 -2.86 -11.71 44.37
N ASP A 186 -3.68 -10.69 44.61
CA ASP A 186 -3.19 -9.36 45.02
C ASP A 186 -4.29 -8.51 45.70
N PRO A 187 -4.72 -8.89 46.91
CA PRO A 187 -5.77 -8.16 47.62
C PRO A 187 -5.34 -6.72 47.93
N GLY A 188 -6.26 -5.77 47.74
CA GLY A 188 -6.04 -4.35 48.08
C GLY A 188 -5.25 -3.55 47.05
N ASN A 189 -4.92 -4.11 45.88
CA ASN A 189 -4.29 -3.35 44.80
C ASN A 189 -5.32 -2.45 44.09
N GLY A 190 -5.08 -1.13 44.14
CA GLY A 190 -5.91 -0.10 43.54
C GLY A 190 -6.08 -0.22 42.02
N TYR A 191 -5.18 -0.90 41.32
CA TYR A 191 -5.35 -1.15 39.88
C TYR A 191 -6.58 -2.00 39.58
N PHE A 192 -6.84 -3.06 40.37
CA PHE A 192 -8.02 -3.91 40.17
C PHE A 192 -9.31 -3.20 40.60
N LEU A 193 -9.26 -2.36 41.65
CA LEU A 193 -10.38 -1.50 42.03
C LEU A 193 -10.73 -0.49 40.93
N ARG A 194 -9.72 0.07 40.26
CA ARG A 194 -9.92 0.91 39.09
C ARG A 194 -10.63 0.14 37.97
N LEU A 195 -10.23 -1.10 37.67
CA LEU A 195 -10.91 -1.91 36.65
C LEU A 195 -12.41 -2.13 36.97
N LYS A 196 -12.77 -2.32 38.26
CA LYS A 196 -14.18 -2.37 38.68
C LYS A 196 -14.92 -1.07 38.41
N GLY A 197 -14.29 0.07 38.69
CA GLY A 197 -14.88 1.39 38.40
C GLY A 197 -15.20 1.56 36.91
N LEU A 198 -14.32 1.09 36.03
CA LEU A 198 -14.55 1.11 34.59
C LEU A 198 -15.68 0.17 34.14
N GLU A 199 -15.80 -1.01 34.75
CA GLU A 199 -16.92 -1.92 34.49
C GLU A 199 -18.25 -1.31 34.95
N ALA A 200 -18.32 -0.81 36.19
CA ALA A 200 -19.51 -0.19 36.76
C ALA A 200 -19.97 1.02 35.92
N GLY A 201 -19.01 1.81 35.45
CA GLY A 201 -19.24 2.97 34.59
C GLY A 201 -19.61 2.62 33.15
N ALA A 202 -19.48 1.36 32.72
CA ALA A 202 -19.72 0.98 31.33
C ALA A 202 -21.17 1.31 30.90
N GLY A 203 -21.27 2.22 29.93
CA GLY A 203 -22.55 2.71 29.40
C GLY A 203 -23.28 3.73 30.27
N SER A 204 -22.67 4.21 31.36
CA SER A 204 -23.25 5.26 32.23
C SER A 204 -23.35 6.62 31.54
N MET A 205 -22.59 6.85 30.48
CA MET A 205 -22.61 8.10 29.72
C MET A 205 -22.22 7.93 28.25
N GLU A 206 -22.49 8.97 27.47
CA GLU A 206 -22.00 9.17 26.10
C GLU A 206 -21.08 10.39 26.06
N VAL A 207 -19.91 10.22 25.44
CA VAL A 207 -18.90 11.27 25.29
C VAL A 207 -18.90 11.76 23.84
N ARG A 208 -19.04 13.06 23.63
CA ARG A 208 -18.93 13.69 22.31
C ARG A 208 -17.77 14.67 22.28
N PHE A 209 -16.83 14.42 21.38
CA PHE A 209 -15.69 15.30 21.13
C PHE A 209 -16.08 16.38 20.10
N GLY A 210 -16.02 17.65 20.50
CA GLY A 210 -16.40 18.82 19.71
C GLY A 210 -15.23 19.59 19.09
N GLY A 211 -14.03 19.00 19.05
CA GLY A 211 -12.77 19.66 18.63
C GLY A 211 -11.64 19.39 19.63
N LEU A 212 -10.47 20.00 19.41
CA LEU A 212 -9.41 20.05 20.43
C LEU A 212 -9.98 20.69 21.71
N TYR A 213 -9.87 20.01 22.85
CA TYR A 213 -10.28 20.46 24.18
C TYR A 213 -11.79 20.61 24.49
N HIS A 214 -12.69 20.26 23.56
CA HIS A 214 -14.13 20.32 23.84
C HIS A 214 -14.74 18.93 24.04
N ILE A 215 -14.88 18.51 25.29
CA ILE A 215 -15.56 17.27 25.67
C ILE A 215 -16.96 17.60 26.18
N LYS A 216 -17.99 16.95 25.61
CA LYS A 216 -19.37 17.01 26.09
C LYS A 216 -19.80 15.66 26.63
N PHE A 217 -20.32 15.65 27.85
CA PHE A 217 -20.80 14.46 28.53
C PHE A 217 -22.33 14.42 28.54
N TYR A 218 -22.89 13.26 28.25
CA TYR A 218 -24.31 12.97 28.39
C TYR A 218 -24.48 11.79 29.34
N ILE A 219 -24.81 12.08 30.60
CA ILE A 219 -25.03 11.05 31.62
C ILE A 219 -26.35 10.33 31.29
N ARG A 220 -26.24 9.03 31.03
CA ARG A 220 -27.36 8.12 30.74
C ARG A 220 -27.87 7.44 32.00
N ASP A 221 -26.96 7.12 32.92
CA ASP A 221 -27.25 6.45 34.19
C ASP A 221 -26.36 7.04 35.28
N ALA A 222 -26.95 7.91 36.10
CA ALA A 222 -26.25 8.59 37.18
C ALA A 222 -25.87 7.64 38.32
N SER A 223 -26.63 6.55 38.54
CA SER A 223 -26.34 5.58 39.60
C SER A 223 -25.07 4.80 39.27
N LYS A 224 -24.94 4.36 38.01
CA LYS A 224 -23.72 3.70 37.52
C LYS A 224 -22.51 4.61 37.53
N LEU A 225 -22.69 5.89 37.17
CA LEU A 225 -21.60 6.86 37.25
C LEU A 225 -21.12 7.05 38.68
N GLU A 226 -22.05 7.14 39.64
CA GLU A 226 -21.70 7.25 41.06
C GLU A 226 -20.98 5.99 41.57
N GLU A 227 -21.47 4.79 41.22
CA GLU A 227 -20.80 3.52 41.55
C GLU A 227 -19.38 3.46 40.97
N ALA A 228 -19.20 3.86 39.71
CA ALA A 228 -17.88 3.95 39.08
C ALA A 228 -16.95 4.87 39.87
N ASN A 229 -17.42 6.06 40.24
CA ASN A 229 -16.64 7.02 41.01
C ASN A 229 -16.30 6.53 42.43
N GLN A 230 -17.16 5.73 43.06
CA GLN A 230 -16.86 5.10 44.36
C GLN A 230 -15.70 4.11 44.24
N TRP A 231 -15.68 3.28 43.20
CA TRP A 231 -14.55 2.38 42.94
C TRP A 231 -13.27 3.13 42.60
N ILE A 232 -13.35 4.22 41.82
CA ILE A 232 -12.19 5.08 41.52
C ILE A 232 -11.66 5.76 42.79
N HIS A 233 -12.53 6.21 43.69
CA HIS A 233 -12.12 6.73 45.00
C HIS A 233 -11.40 5.69 45.84
N GLN A 234 -11.95 4.47 45.94
CA GLN A 234 -11.25 3.37 46.64
C GLN A 234 -9.90 3.02 46.00
N ALA A 235 -9.80 3.11 44.67
CA ALA A 235 -8.52 2.94 43.97
C ALA A 235 -7.52 4.07 44.30
N ALA A 236 -8.01 5.31 44.44
CA ALA A 236 -7.22 6.46 44.87
C ALA A 236 -6.72 6.31 46.31
N GLU A 237 -7.53 5.77 47.22
CA GLU A 237 -7.17 5.55 48.62
C GLU A 237 -6.28 4.31 48.84
N ALA A 238 -6.24 3.36 47.91
CA ALA A 238 -5.49 2.12 48.07
C ALA A 238 -3.98 2.37 48.26
N ASP A 239 -3.38 1.79 49.30
CA ASP A 239 -1.94 1.93 49.60
C ASP A 239 -1.03 1.44 48.47
N LYS A 240 -1.49 0.45 47.71
CA LYS A 240 -0.77 -0.18 46.61
C LYS A 240 -1.51 0.06 45.30
N TYR A 241 -0.77 0.41 44.26
CA TYR A 241 -1.28 0.47 42.89
C TYR A 241 -0.24 -0.11 41.94
N ARG A 242 -0.56 -1.24 41.29
CA ARG A 242 0.36 -1.91 40.36
C ARG A 242 -0.40 -2.51 39.18
N SER A 243 -0.15 -2.03 37.95
CA SER A 243 -0.79 -2.55 36.73
C SER A 243 -0.05 -3.74 36.13
N TYR A 244 1.18 -3.99 36.58
CA TYR A 244 2.05 -5.06 36.10
C TYR A 244 2.51 -4.94 34.63
N LYS A 245 2.14 -3.86 33.94
CA LYS A 245 2.44 -3.68 32.52
C LYS A 245 3.93 -3.60 32.25
N THR A 246 4.67 -2.91 33.10
CA THR A 246 6.12 -2.72 32.98
C THR A 246 6.84 -4.05 33.13
N GLU A 247 6.50 -4.83 34.15
CA GLU A 247 7.10 -6.13 34.45
C GLU A 247 6.82 -7.14 33.34
N LEU A 248 5.57 -7.20 32.90
CA LEU A 248 5.15 -8.09 31.81
C LEU A 248 5.89 -7.73 30.51
N LYS A 249 6.00 -6.43 30.22
CA LYS A 249 6.75 -5.91 29.06
C LYS A 249 8.23 -6.26 29.15
N GLU A 250 8.86 -6.05 30.30
CA GLU A 250 10.25 -6.44 30.53
C GLU A 250 10.46 -7.94 30.36
N GLN A 251 9.55 -8.75 30.89
CA GLN A 251 9.60 -10.20 30.74
C GLN A 251 9.53 -10.60 29.27
N ARG A 252 8.55 -10.10 28.51
CA ARG A 252 8.41 -10.39 27.08
C ARG A 252 9.61 -9.88 26.27
N ASN A 253 10.13 -8.71 26.60
CA ASN A 253 11.31 -8.14 25.95
C ASN A 253 12.56 -9.02 26.06
N ARG A 254 12.76 -9.69 27.19
CA ARG A 254 13.89 -10.62 27.37
C ARG A 254 13.76 -11.85 26.46
N LEU A 255 12.55 -12.22 26.07
CA LEU A 255 12.27 -13.35 25.18
C LEU A 255 12.38 -12.98 23.70
N LEU A 256 12.30 -11.69 23.36
CA LEU A 256 12.46 -11.22 21.99
C LEU A 256 13.88 -11.49 21.47
N PRO A 257 14.03 -11.73 20.15
CA PRO A 257 15.35 -11.86 19.53
C PRO A 257 16.25 -10.66 19.87
N PRO A 258 17.57 -10.87 20.06
CA PRO A 258 18.49 -9.76 20.26
C PRO A 258 18.39 -8.77 19.09
N ARG A 259 18.57 -7.48 19.38
CA ARG A 259 18.53 -6.38 18.38
C ARG A 259 19.79 -6.35 17.51
N ASN A 260 20.16 -7.49 16.96
CA ASN A 260 21.35 -7.67 16.12
C ASN A 260 21.10 -7.29 14.65
N ASP A 261 19.84 -7.13 14.24
CA ASP A 261 19.46 -6.60 12.95
C ASP A 261 18.30 -5.60 13.07
N TRP A 262 18.05 -4.86 11.99
CA TRP A 262 16.98 -3.85 11.93
C TRP A 262 15.59 -4.48 12.11
N PHE A 263 15.36 -5.69 11.60
CA PHE A 263 14.05 -6.36 11.69
C PHE A 263 13.72 -6.71 13.14
N ASN A 264 14.66 -7.30 13.87
CA ASN A 264 14.57 -7.56 15.31
C ASN A 264 14.49 -6.25 16.11
N SER A 265 15.16 -5.18 15.65
CA SER A 265 15.02 -3.85 16.26
C SER A 265 13.63 -3.27 16.08
N VAL A 266 13.00 -3.44 14.91
CA VAL A 266 11.61 -3.04 14.64
C VAL A 266 10.64 -3.89 15.44
N ILE A 267 10.78 -5.21 15.42
CA ILE A 267 9.97 -6.12 16.23
C ILE A 267 10.07 -5.75 17.71
N SER A 268 11.28 -5.48 18.20
CA SER A 268 11.49 -5.05 19.58
C SER A 268 10.87 -3.69 19.83
N ALA A 269 11.05 -2.70 18.96
CA ALA A 269 10.40 -1.40 19.07
C ALA A 269 8.87 -1.50 19.06
N MET A 270 8.31 -2.38 18.23
CA MET A 270 6.87 -2.63 18.12
C MET A 270 6.30 -3.33 19.34
N SER A 271 6.98 -4.36 19.84
CA SER A 271 6.60 -5.05 21.08
C SER A 271 6.80 -4.16 22.31
N ASN A 272 7.67 -3.15 22.19
CA ASN A 272 7.90 -2.12 23.20
C ASN A 272 6.95 -0.93 23.10
N GLN A 273 6.10 -0.87 22.08
CA GLN A 273 5.08 0.15 22.04
C GLN A 273 4.07 -0.18 23.13
N PRO A 274 3.77 0.74 24.07
CA PRO A 274 2.45 0.69 24.69
C PRO A 274 1.44 0.66 23.55
N GLY A 275 0.34 -0.08 23.67
CA GLY A 275 -0.75 -0.13 22.67
C GLY A 275 -1.39 1.25 22.47
N SER A 276 -0.62 2.20 21.95
CA SER A 276 -0.65 3.60 22.34
C SER A 276 -1.88 4.27 21.78
N TRP A 277 -2.36 3.86 20.61
CA TRP A 277 -3.58 4.43 20.05
C TRP A 277 -4.85 4.07 20.84
N ARG A 278 -4.84 2.99 21.64
CA ARG A 278 -6.02 2.52 22.38
C ARG A 278 -5.89 2.63 23.90
N TYR A 279 -4.66 2.63 24.43
CA TYR A 279 -4.36 3.24 25.73
C TYR A 279 -4.86 4.70 25.80
N TYR A 280 -4.97 5.38 24.64
CA TYR A 280 -5.63 6.68 24.51
C TYR A 280 -7.15 6.61 24.74
N SER A 281 -7.87 5.64 24.16
CA SER A 281 -9.31 5.51 24.43
C SER A 281 -9.55 5.10 25.87
N ASP A 282 -8.68 4.27 26.44
CA ASP A 282 -8.84 3.76 27.79
C ASP A 282 -8.53 4.87 28.81
N LEU A 283 -7.43 5.63 28.68
CA LEU A 283 -7.15 6.82 29.51
C LEU A 283 -8.21 7.92 29.37
N VAL A 284 -8.76 8.10 28.16
CA VAL A 284 -9.85 9.06 27.95
C VAL A 284 -11.12 8.52 28.60
N GLU A 285 -11.54 7.27 28.39
CA GLU A 285 -12.69 6.65 29.08
C GLU A 285 -12.51 6.69 30.61
N GLU A 286 -11.29 6.49 31.12
CA GLU A 286 -10.91 6.54 32.54
C GLU A 286 -10.97 7.94 33.13
N GLY A 287 -10.46 8.95 32.43
CA GLY A 287 -10.55 10.34 32.86
C GLY A 287 -11.96 10.90 32.75
N VAL A 288 -12.79 10.32 31.87
CA VAL A 288 -14.15 10.81 31.62
C VAL A 288 -15.07 10.62 32.83
N PHE A 289 -14.97 9.54 33.63
CA PHE A 289 -15.85 9.37 34.82
C PHE A 289 -15.63 10.47 35.86
N PRO A 290 -14.39 10.72 36.34
CA PRO A 290 -14.16 11.80 37.29
C PRO A 290 -14.48 13.17 36.70
N ILE A 291 -14.16 13.43 35.42
CA ILE A 291 -14.48 14.74 34.81
C ILE A 291 -15.99 14.99 34.69
N ALA A 292 -16.76 13.99 34.24
CA ALA A 292 -18.21 14.12 34.15
C ALA A 292 -18.81 14.43 35.53
N GLU A 293 -18.23 13.82 36.57
CA GLU A 293 -18.60 14.05 37.95
C GLU A 293 -18.17 15.44 38.46
N LEU A 294 -16.98 15.92 38.09
CA LEU A 294 -16.56 17.30 38.35
C LEU A 294 -17.55 18.29 37.74
N GLU A 295 -17.97 18.08 36.49
CA GLU A 295 -18.96 18.95 35.85
C GLU A 295 -20.32 18.88 36.57
N ALA A 296 -20.77 17.68 36.97
CA ALA A 296 -22.02 17.48 37.70
C ALA A 296 -22.00 18.13 39.10
N ALA A 297 -20.92 17.92 39.86
CA ALA A 297 -20.70 18.50 41.18
C ALA A 297 -20.68 20.03 41.10
N GLY A 298 -19.94 20.59 40.14
CA GLY A 298 -19.89 22.03 39.90
C GLY A 298 -21.26 22.62 39.52
N LYS A 299 -22.03 21.97 38.64
CA LYS A 299 -23.40 22.39 38.28
C LYS A 299 -24.35 22.35 39.49
N SER A 300 -24.17 21.40 40.39
CA SER A 300 -24.97 21.29 41.61
C SER A 300 -24.54 22.24 42.73
N GLY A 301 -23.42 22.94 42.58
CA GLY A 301 -22.83 23.80 43.61
C GLY A 301 -22.14 23.02 44.74
N ASN A 302 -21.93 21.70 44.60
CA ASN A 302 -21.26 20.88 45.60
C ASN A 302 -19.73 20.93 45.40
N ILE A 303 -19.13 22.03 45.85
CA ILE A 303 -17.69 22.29 45.71
C ILE A 303 -16.83 21.26 46.46
N GLU A 304 -17.31 20.73 47.58
CA GLU A 304 -16.57 19.72 48.34
C GLU A 304 -16.45 18.41 47.56
N ARG A 305 -17.57 17.94 46.99
CA ARG A 305 -17.56 16.78 46.09
C ARG A 305 -16.69 17.01 44.86
N PHE A 306 -16.68 18.23 44.32
CA PHE A 306 -15.77 18.59 43.23
C PHE A 306 -14.31 18.40 43.64
N ARG A 307 -13.89 18.91 44.81
CA ARG A 307 -12.50 18.80 45.29
C ARG A 307 -12.09 17.35 45.51
N ILE A 308 -12.91 16.57 46.21
CA ILE A 308 -12.65 15.15 46.46
C ILE A 308 -12.44 14.41 45.14
N ARG A 309 -13.32 14.61 44.15
CA ARG A 309 -13.22 13.93 42.84
C ARG A 309 -12.03 14.39 42.02
N LEU A 310 -11.62 15.64 42.16
CA LEU A 310 -10.42 16.15 41.51
C LEU A 310 -9.16 15.53 42.13
N GLU A 311 -9.14 15.36 43.45
CA GLU A 311 -8.06 14.71 44.18
C GLU A 311 -7.98 13.21 43.85
N ASP A 312 -9.11 12.50 43.86
CA ASP A 312 -9.22 11.10 43.42
C ASP A 312 -8.61 10.91 42.03
N TYR A 313 -8.99 11.77 41.09
CA TYR A 313 -8.49 11.73 39.73
C TYR A 313 -6.97 11.97 39.68
N ARG A 314 -6.48 13.01 40.36
CA ARG A 314 -5.04 13.32 40.40
C ARG A 314 -4.23 12.17 40.99
N GLU A 315 -4.72 11.57 42.05
CA GLU A 315 -4.03 10.49 42.76
C GLU A 315 -3.98 9.20 41.92
N VAL A 316 -5.09 8.83 41.28
CA VAL A 316 -5.09 7.70 40.34
C VAL A 316 -4.17 7.95 39.14
N GLN A 317 -4.19 9.17 38.57
CA GLN A 317 -3.28 9.52 37.49
C GLN A 317 -1.81 9.47 37.91
N ARG A 318 -1.47 10.01 39.08
CA ARG A 318 -0.12 9.93 39.66
C ARG A 318 0.32 8.48 39.77
N LYS A 319 -0.53 7.61 40.35
CA LYS A 319 -0.27 6.17 40.48
C LYS A 319 -0.10 5.46 39.13
N VAL A 320 -0.92 5.80 38.12
CA VAL A 320 -0.77 5.27 36.75
C VAL A 320 0.57 5.67 36.13
N ILE A 321 0.98 6.93 36.30
CA ILE A 321 2.24 7.46 35.76
C ILE A 321 3.44 6.81 36.46
N GLU A 322 3.39 6.67 37.78
CA GLU A 322 4.47 6.07 38.59
C GLU A 322 4.67 4.58 38.29
N ASP A 323 3.58 3.84 38.08
CA ASP A 323 3.62 2.41 37.73
C ASP A 323 4.13 2.15 36.30
N ASN A 324 4.20 3.19 35.46
CA ASN A 324 4.69 3.08 34.09
C ASN A 324 5.90 4.01 33.80
N PRO A 325 7.07 3.71 34.38
CA PRO A 325 8.24 4.60 34.36
C PRO A 325 8.97 4.66 33.01
N ALA A 326 8.45 4.01 31.96
CA ALA A 326 9.10 4.09 30.65
C ALA A 326 9.17 5.56 30.22
N VAL A 327 10.38 6.08 30.00
CA VAL A 327 10.64 7.50 29.65
C VAL A 327 9.76 7.98 28.48
N ILE A 328 9.50 7.11 27.51
CA ILE A 328 8.59 7.39 26.40
C ILE A 328 7.14 7.56 26.90
N GLN A 329 6.69 6.74 27.84
CA GLN A 329 5.34 6.81 28.40
C GLN A 329 5.15 8.04 29.29
N GLN A 330 6.14 8.40 30.11
CA GLN A 330 6.17 9.64 30.88
C GLN A 330 6.12 10.91 30.02
N LEU A 331 6.56 10.83 28.76
CA LEU A 331 6.44 11.92 27.79
C LEU A 331 5.08 11.92 27.05
N TYR A 332 4.43 10.76 26.93
CA TYR A 332 3.15 10.57 26.22
C TYR A 332 1.92 10.78 27.11
N ASP A 333 2.01 10.43 28.38
CA ASP A 333 0.90 10.52 29.32
C ASP A 333 0.51 11.99 29.59
N PRO A 334 1.43 12.95 29.80
CA PRO A 334 1.10 14.37 29.96
C PRO A 334 0.39 14.98 28.74
N THR A 335 0.73 14.52 27.53
CA THR A 335 0.10 14.98 26.28
C THR A 335 -1.37 14.61 26.20
N ARG A 336 -1.73 13.49 26.84
CA ARG A 336 -3.05 12.86 26.72
C ARG A 336 -3.93 13.16 27.91
N THR A 337 -3.33 13.34 29.09
CA THR A 337 -3.98 14.02 30.21
C THR A 337 -4.15 15.51 29.94
N SER A 338 -3.46 16.10 28.94
CA SER A 338 -3.61 17.51 28.55
C SER A 338 -5.07 17.91 28.35
N ASP A 339 -5.84 17.15 27.58
CA ASP A 339 -7.26 17.44 27.33
C ASP A 339 -8.06 17.47 28.64
N VAL A 340 -7.78 16.52 29.53
CA VAL A 340 -8.42 16.42 30.85
C VAL A 340 -7.98 17.54 31.79
N ILE A 341 -6.69 17.90 31.79
CA ILE A 341 -6.12 18.97 32.61
C ILE A 341 -6.72 20.31 32.17
N HIS A 342 -6.73 20.59 30.87
CA HIS A 342 -7.35 21.78 30.28
C HIS A 342 -8.83 21.86 30.63
N TYR A 343 -9.58 20.78 30.44
CA TYR A 343 -10.99 20.76 30.75
C TYR A 343 -11.27 20.90 32.26
N SER A 344 -10.47 20.25 33.10
CA SER A 344 -10.57 20.39 34.57
C SER A 344 -10.24 21.81 35.03
N ALA A 345 -9.26 22.47 34.38
CA ALA A 345 -8.94 23.87 34.62
C ALA A 345 -10.11 24.78 34.23
N GLU A 346 -10.73 24.55 33.06
CA GLU A 346 -11.92 25.27 32.61
C GLU A 346 -13.09 25.10 33.58
N LEU A 347 -13.36 23.86 34.03
CA LEU A 347 -14.40 23.60 35.02
C LEU A 347 -14.10 24.30 36.35
N SER A 348 -12.86 24.25 36.82
CA SER A 348 -12.47 24.88 38.09
C SER A 348 -12.62 26.41 38.03
N ASP A 349 -12.24 27.05 36.93
CA ASP A 349 -12.46 28.49 36.70
C ASP A 349 -13.95 28.82 36.62
N LYS A 350 -14.71 28.04 35.83
CA LYS A 350 -16.17 28.20 35.67
C LYS A 350 -16.92 28.12 36.99
N PHE A 351 -16.53 27.20 37.88
CA PHE A 351 -17.17 26.99 39.17
C PHE A 351 -16.45 27.67 40.35
N LYS A 352 -15.40 28.46 40.09
CA LYS A 352 -14.62 29.23 41.08
C LYS A 352 -14.05 28.36 42.20
N VAL A 353 -13.48 27.21 41.85
CA VAL A 353 -12.84 26.28 42.79
C VAL A 353 -11.38 26.66 42.96
N GLU A 354 -11.10 27.48 43.97
CA GLU A 354 -9.74 27.86 44.38
C GLU A 354 -9.32 27.15 45.67
N PRO A 355 -8.01 26.84 45.85
CA PRO A 355 -6.88 27.18 44.97
C PRO A 355 -6.60 26.18 43.83
N GLU A 356 -7.40 25.11 43.70
CA GLU A 356 -7.11 24.00 42.80
C GLU A 356 -7.14 24.40 41.32
N GLY A 357 -8.02 25.34 40.94
CA GLY A 357 -8.14 25.87 39.60
C GLY A 357 -6.88 26.60 39.13
N SER A 358 -6.28 27.43 39.99
CA SER A 358 -5.01 28.11 39.70
C SER A 358 -3.89 27.11 39.39
N HIS A 359 -3.78 26.04 40.16
CA HIS A 359 -2.77 24.99 39.93
C HIS A 359 -3.00 24.22 38.61
N LEU A 360 -4.26 23.88 38.28
CA LEU A 360 -4.57 23.20 37.01
C LEU A 360 -4.26 24.09 35.81
N LYS A 361 -4.46 25.40 35.92
CA LYS A 361 -4.14 26.37 34.88
C LYS A 361 -2.65 26.48 34.65
N GLU A 362 -1.85 26.54 35.73
CA GLU A 362 -0.39 26.50 35.63
C GLU A 362 0.09 25.20 34.98
N LEU A 363 -0.51 24.06 35.33
CA LEU A 363 -0.18 22.77 34.73
C LEU A 363 -0.57 22.71 33.24
N ALA A 364 -1.76 23.21 32.89
CA ALA A 364 -2.21 23.34 31.51
C ALA A 364 -1.26 24.21 30.67
N GLU A 365 -0.85 25.36 31.20
CA GLU A 365 0.13 26.24 30.57
C GLU A 365 1.51 25.58 30.44
N TRP A 366 1.93 24.80 31.44
CA TRP A 366 3.19 24.05 31.39
C TRP A 366 3.16 22.99 30.29
N VAL A 367 2.04 22.27 30.13
CA VAL A 367 1.84 21.29 29.07
C VAL A 367 1.90 21.95 27.69
N ASP A 368 1.30 23.14 27.53
CA ASP A 368 1.34 23.91 26.28
C ASP A 368 2.74 24.45 25.96
N LYS A 369 3.49 24.87 26.98
CA LYS A 369 4.83 25.49 26.83
C LYS A 369 5.95 24.48 26.60
N ASN A 370 5.74 23.19 26.87
CA ASN A 370 6.73 22.13 26.67
C ASN A 370 6.39 21.27 25.44
N PRO A 371 7.01 21.50 24.27
CA PRO A 371 6.67 20.76 23.04
C PRO A 371 6.96 19.26 23.13
N SER A 372 7.83 18.82 24.05
CA SER A 372 8.05 17.41 24.37
C SER A 372 6.83 16.75 25.01
N SER A 373 6.01 17.50 25.77
CA SER A 373 4.67 17.03 26.17
C SER A 373 3.65 17.12 25.05
N HIS A 374 4.00 17.67 23.88
CA HIS A 374 3.26 17.56 22.63
C HIS A 374 3.90 16.58 21.63
N LEU A 375 4.58 15.53 22.12
CA LEU A 375 4.81 14.28 21.37
C LEU A 375 3.49 13.52 21.05
N THR A 376 2.43 14.28 20.80
CA THR A 376 1.37 13.96 19.86
C THR A 376 1.98 13.17 18.71
N GLY A 377 1.27 12.15 18.24
CA GLY A 377 1.56 11.51 16.96
C GLY A 377 1.43 12.46 15.75
N LYS A 378 1.74 13.75 15.90
CA LYS A 378 2.21 14.56 14.80
C LYS A 378 3.46 13.87 14.30
N SER A 379 3.39 13.45 13.03
CA SER A 379 4.57 13.20 12.23
C SER A 379 5.62 14.28 12.53
N PRO A 380 6.92 13.98 12.37
CA PRO A 380 7.94 15.03 12.35
C PRO A 380 7.38 16.25 11.58
N PRO A 381 7.49 17.47 12.14
CA PRO A 381 6.66 18.62 11.76
C PRO A 381 6.59 18.72 10.24
N SER A 382 5.39 18.77 9.68
CA SER A 382 5.15 18.71 8.24
C SER A 382 6.18 19.55 7.48
N GLY A 383 7.10 18.90 6.77
CA GLY A 383 8.18 19.56 6.03
C GLY A 383 9.55 19.57 6.73
N SER A 384 9.75 18.87 7.84
CA SER A 384 11.07 18.68 8.42
C SER A 384 11.96 17.84 7.50
N ASP A 385 13.27 18.05 7.56
CA ASP A 385 14.23 17.28 6.75
C ASP A 385 14.20 15.78 7.05
N VAL A 386 13.81 15.40 8.26
CA VAL A 386 13.64 14.00 8.67
C VAL A 386 12.41 13.38 8.03
N GLU A 387 11.27 14.08 8.08
CA GLU A 387 10.05 13.62 7.43
C GLU A 387 10.26 13.51 5.92
N LYS A 388 10.88 14.52 5.33
CA LYS A 388 11.21 14.56 3.91
C LYS A 388 12.11 13.39 3.53
N ARG A 389 13.21 13.15 4.27
CA ARG A 389 14.09 12.00 4.04
C ARG A 389 13.37 10.67 4.19
N MET A 390 12.49 10.50 5.17
CA MET A 390 11.69 9.27 5.30
C MET A 390 10.70 9.09 4.16
N ARG A 391 10.03 10.17 3.77
CA ARG A 391 9.06 10.16 2.69
C ARG A 391 9.72 9.88 1.34
N GLU A 392 10.94 10.35 1.13
CA GLU A 392 11.66 10.24 -0.13
C GLU A 392 12.56 9.02 -0.22
N ARG A 393 13.20 8.58 0.88
CA ARG A 393 14.31 7.61 0.84
C ARG A 393 14.05 6.34 1.65
N ALA A 394 13.18 6.37 2.64
CA ALA A 394 12.87 5.18 3.42
C ALA A 394 11.79 4.35 2.73
N SER A 395 11.98 3.03 2.68
CA SER A 395 10.96 2.09 2.20
C SER A 395 9.59 2.40 2.84
N SER A 396 8.48 2.10 2.19
CA SER A 396 7.15 2.24 2.80
C SER A 396 7.05 1.57 4.18
N PHE A 397 7.75 0.46 4.43
CA PHE A 397 7.86 -0.16 5.77
C PHE A 397 8.60 0.72 6.79
N HIS A 398 9.83 1.10 6.48
CA HIS A 398 10.63 2.03 7.29
C HIS A 398 9.90 3.35 7.56
N ARG A 399 9.17 3.92 6.59
CA ARG A 399 8.42 5.17 6.77
C ARG A 399 7.27 5.00 7.77
N ARG A 400 6.52 3.90 7.69
CA ARG A 400 5.46 3.61 8.67
C ARG A 400 6.07 3.34 10.05
N ALA A 401 7.22 2.67 10.13
CA ALA A 401 7.98 2.53 11.38
C ALA A 401 8.50 3.88 11.91
N ALA A 402 8.85 4.81 11.02
CA ALA A 402 9.37 6.13 11.36
C ALA A 402 8.33 7.13 11.86
N TYR A 403 7.07 6.93 11.46
CA TYR A 403 5.93 7.61 12.09
C TYR A 403 5.90 7.39 13.61
N TYR A 404 6.50 6.29 14.06
CA TYR A 404 6.68 5.96 15.47
C TYR A 404 8.07 6.31 16.01
N SER A 405 9.02 6.68 15.14
CA SER A 405 10.39 7.03 15.46
C SER A 405 10.64 8.54 15.51
N GLY A 406 9.61 9.38 15.48
CA GLY A 406 9.74 10.82 15.80
C GLY A 406 10.32 11.08 17.20
N GLN A 407 10.55 10.02 17.98
CA GLN A 407 11.22 9.97 19.27
C GLN A 407 12.73 9.69 19.16
N ILE A 408 13.25 9.34 17.98
CA ILE A 408 14.68 9.08 17.75
C ILE A 408 15.34 10.43 17.46
N PRO A 409 16.28 10.91 18.29
CA PRO A 409 17.02 12.15 18.04
C PRO A 409 17.63 12.16 16.63
N ASP A 410 17.66 13.32 15.98
CA ASP A 410 18.19 13.51 14.61
C ASP A 410 19.59 12.88 14.40
N GLU A 411 20.42 12.87 15.44
CA GLU A 411 21.79 12.31 15.42
C GLU A 411 21.83 10.78 15.33
N THR A 412 20.76 10.11 15.74
CA THR A 412 20.61 8.64 15.69
C THR A 412 19.81 8.17 14.46
N PHE A 413 19.52 9.07 13.53
CA PHE A 413 18.75 8.74 12.36
C PHE A 413 19.53 7.82 11.40
N PRO A 414 18.92 6.74 10.87
CA PRO A 414 19.61 5.84 9.96
C PRO A 414 20.09 6.58 8.71
N SER A 415 21.35 6.37 8.33
CA SER A 415 21.87 6.88 7.07
C SER A 415 21.10 6.29 5.88
N ASN A 416 21.21 6.93 4.71
CA ASN A 416 20.60 6.41 3.47
C ASN A 416 21.07 4.98 3.13
N GLU A 417 22.29 4.62 3.53
CA GLU A 417 22.87 3.29 3.36
C GLU A 417 22.14 2.26 4.23
N THR A 418 21.83 2.60 5.48
CA THR A 418 21.06 1.73 6.39
C THR A 418 19.62 1.53 5.91
N LEU A 419 19.03 2.53 5.25
CA LEU A 419 17.68 2.46 4.68
C LEU A 419 17.62 1.74 3.31
N ALA A 420 18.76 1.59 2.64
CA ALA A 420 18.83 1.07 1.27
C ALA A 420 18.31 -0.37 1.12
N PRO A 421 18.62 -1.34 2.01
CA PRO A 421 18.18 -2.73 1.83
C PRO A 421 16.65 -2.87 1.77
N GLY A 422 15.92 -2.17 2.65
CA GLY A 422 14.45 -2.20 2.65
C GLY A 422 13.87 -1.60 1.37
N ARG A 423 14.45 -0.49 0.91
CA ARG A 423 14.07 0.16 -0.34
C ARG A 423 14.34 -0.75 -1.55
N PHE A 424 15.53 -1.36 -1.63
CA PHE A 424 15.86 -2.29 -2.71
C PHE A 424 14.97 -3.54 -2.72
N ALA A 425 14.56 -4.04 -1.55
CA ALA A 425 13.61 -5.13 -1.46
C ALA A 425 12.24 -4.75 -2.05
N GLU A 426 11.72 -3.55 -1.75
CA GLU A 426 10.48 -3.04 -2.36
C GLU A 426 10.61 -2.88 -3.88
N HIS A 427 11.71 -2.28 -4.35
CA HIS A 427 11.99 -2.14 -5.78
C HIS A 427 12.16 -3.48 -6.51
N ALA A 428 12.74 -4.49 -5.85
CA ALA A 428 12.86 -5.83 -6.39
C ALA A 428 11.49 -6.51 -6.51
N LEU A 429 10.65 -6.39 -5.47
CA LEU A 429 9.29 -6.91 -5.46
C LEU A 429 8.46 -6.29 -6.61
N TRP A 430 8.50 -4.97 -6.74
CA TRP A 430 7.80 -4.27 -7.80
C TRP A 430 8.39 -4.51 -9.18
N GLY A 431 9.71 -4.62 -9.30
CA GLY A 431 10.36 -4.99 -10.55
C GLY A 431 9.88 -6.36 -11.05
N ARG A 432 9.66 -7.33 -10.16
CA ARG A 432 9.07 -8.64 -10.51
C ARG A 432 7.63 -8.48 -10.99
N ALA A 433 6.82 -7.71 -10.27
CA ALA A 433 5.43 -7.44 -10.65
C ALA A 433 5.32 -6.77 -12.03
N ALA A 434 6.08 -5.70 -12.25
CA ALA A 434 6.11 -4.96 -13.51
C ALA A 434 6.63 -5.81 -14.67
N SER A 435 7.63 -6.67 -14.42
CA SER A 435 8.12 -7.62 -15.43
C SER A 435 7.03 -8.62 -15.85
N LEU A 436 6.27 -9.17 -14.90
CA LEU A 436 5.15 -10.07 -15.19
C LEU A 436 4.04 -9.36 -15.97
N MET A 437 3.71 -8.13 -15.59
CA MET A 437 2.75 -7.28 -16.33
C MET A 437 3.23 -6.98 -17.74
N GLY A 438 4.52 -6.67 -17.92
CA GLY A 438 5.13 -6.43 -19.23
C GLY A 438 5.08 -7.66 -20.13
N VAL A 439 5.40 -8.84 -19.60
CA VAL A 439 5.28 -10.12 -20.33
C VAL A 439 3.83 -10.38 -20.72
N ALA A 440 2.88 -10.18 -19.80
CA ALA A 440 1.46 -10.33 -20.09
C ALA A 440 0.98 -9.37 -21.19
N LEU A 441 1.42 -8.11 -21.15
CA LEU A 441 1.09 -7.11 -22.17
C LEU A 441 1.67 -7.50 -23.54
N LEU A 442 2.95 -7.92 -23.60
CA LEU A 442 3.56 -8.37 -24.84
C LEU A 442 2.89 -9.63 -25.40
N ALA A 443 2.50 -10.57 -24.54
CA ALA A 443 1.72 -11.74 -24.94
C ALA A 443 0.34 -11.32 -25.49
N ALA A 444 -0.32 -10.33 -24.88
CA ALA A 444 -1.59 -9.79 -25.34
C ALA A 444 -1.45 -9.15 -26.72
N LEU A 445 -0.40 -8.33 -26.92
CA LEU A 445 -0.10 -7.72 -28.21
C LEU A 445 0.23 -8.77 -29.28
N ALA A 446 1.05 -9.77 -28.95
CA ALA A 446 1.36 -10.87 -29.86
C ALA A 446 0.09 -11.65 -30.25
N TRP A 447 -0.81 -11.88 -29.30
CA TRP A 447 -2.09 -12.53 -29.54
C TRP A 447 -3.01 -11.69 -30.41
N VAL A 448 -3.15 -10.39 -30.13
CA VAL A 448 -3.91 -9.44 -30.96
C VAL A 448 -3.35 -9.43 -32.39
N MET A 449 -2.03 -9.41 -32.56
CA MET A 449 -1.38 -9.46 -33.87
C MET A 449 -1.62 -10.80 -34.60
N LEU A 450 -1.57 -11.92 -33.86
CA LEU A 450 -1.92 -13.25 -34.39
C LEU A 450 -3.37 -13.27 -34.90
N LEU A 451 -4.30 -12.69 -34.14
CA LEU A 451 -5.71 -12.60 -34.51
C LEU A 451 -5.93 -11.61 -35.67
N TYR A 452 -5.22 -10.48 -35.66
CA TYR A 452 -5.26 -9.48 -36.72
C TYR A 452 -4.79 -10.06 -38.06
N ARG A 453 -3.86 -11.03 -38.06
CA ARG A 453 -3.48 -11.77 -39.29
C ARG A 453 -4.69 -12.41 -39.98
N PHE A 454 -5.70 -12.83 -39.21
CA PHE A 454 -6.91 -13.46 -39.74
C PHE A 454 -7.90 -12.44 -40.32
N ARG A 455 -7.71 -11.13 -40.04
CA ARG A 455 -8.48 -10.04 -40.65
C ARG A 455 -8.12 -9.82 -42.12
N HIS A 456 -6.89 -10.10 -42.49
CA HIS A 456 -6.43 -9.94 -43.88
C HIS A 456 -6.80 -11.15 -44.73
N GLY A 457 -7.07 -10.91 -46.03
CA GLY A 457 -7.37 -11.95 -47.01
C GLY A 457 -6.23 -12.96 -47.21
N ARG A 458 -6.47 -14.01 -48.00
CA ARG A 458 -5.51 -15.11 -48.24
C ARG A 458 -4.16 -14.57 -48.76
N LEU A 459 -4.20 -13.50 -49.55
CA LEU A 459 -3.05 -12.97 -50.24
C LEU A 459 -2.00 -12.28 -49.32
N PRO A 460 -2.34 -11.31 -48.46
CA PRO A 460 -1.38 -10.80 -47.47
C PRO A 460 -0.74 -11.91 -46.63
N ARG A 461 -1.49 -12.96 -46.26
CA ARG A 461 -0.94 -14.09 -45.51
C ARG A 461 0.08 -14.89 -46.32
N LEU A 462 -0.18 -15.13 -47.61
CA LEU A 462 0.78 -15.79 -48.51
C LEU A 462 2.05 -14.95 -48.65
N VAL A 463 1.91 -13.63 -48.83
CA VAL A 463 3.05 -12.69 -48.90
C VAL A 463 3.85 -12.70 -47.59
N THR A 464 3.19 -12.60 -46.43
CA THR A 464 3.87 -12.67 -45.11
C THR A 464 4.55 -14.03 -44.90
N HIS A 465 3.94 -15.13 -45.35
CA HIS A 465 4.54 -16.45 -45.25
C HIS A 465 5.79 -16.60 -46.13
N SER A 466 5.77 -16.04 -47.34
CA SER A 466 6.95 -15.98 -48.21
C SER A 466 8.05 -15.08 -47.63
N LEU A 467 7.68 -13.94 -47.03
CA LEU A 467 8.63 -13.07 -46.31
C LEU A 467 9.27 -13.79 -45.10
N LYS A 468 8.50 -14.62 -44.39
CA LYS A 468 9.02 -15.43 -43.27
C LYS A 468 10.11 -16.40 -43.75
N LYS A 469 9.93 -17.03 -44.92
CA LYS A 469 10.91 -17.94 -45.53
C LYS A 469 12.20 -17.23 -45.96
N ALA A 470 12.13 -15.92 -46.23
CA ALA A 470 13.31 -15.12 -46.57
C ALA A 470 14.23 -14.84 -45.37
N LEU A 471 13.71 -14.94 -44.14
CA LEU A 471 14.49 -14.74 -42.90
C LEU A 471 15.10 -16.06 -42.42
N ARG A 472 16.42 -16.04 -42.17
CA ARG A 472 17.19 -17.15 -41.58
C ARG A 472 17.11 -17.11 -40.05
N ALA A 473 17.44 -18.22 -39.39
CA ALA A 473 17.54 -18.29 -37.91
C ALA A 473 18.39 -17.15 -37.31
N VAL A 474 19.53 -16.84 -37.94
CA VAL A 474 20.41 -15.73 -37.54
C VAL A 474 19.70 -14.37 -37.62
N ASP A 475 18.77 -14.18 -38.56
CA ASP A 475 18.01 -12.93 -38.67
C ASP A 475 17.05 -12.76 -37.49
N TYR A 476 16.43 -13.85 -37.01
CA TYR A 476 15.60 -13.83 -35.80
C TYR A 476 16.43 -13.55 -34.55
N LEU A 477 17.64 -14.08 -34.46
CA LEU A 477 18.56 -13.75 -33.36
C LEU A 477 18.88 -12.25 -33.34
N TRP A 478 19.17 -11.65 -34.50
CA TRP A 478 19.38 -10.20 -34.60
C TRP A 478 18.15 -9.40 -34.19
N ILE A 479 16.95 -9.83 -34.60
CA ILE A 479 15.70 -9.19 -34.21
C ILE A 479 15.48 -9.27 -32.69
N LEU A 480 15.77 -10.42 -32.08
CA LEU A 480 15.67 -10.60 -30.64
C LEU A 480 16.67 -9.72 -29.88
N VAL A 481 17.94 -9.75 -30.27
CA VAL A 481 19.01 -8.99 -29.62
C VAL A 481 18.78 -7.49 -29.76
N LEU A 482 18.50 -6.98 -30.97
CA LEU A 482 18.32 -5.55 -31.19
C LEU A 482 16.94 -5.05 -30.75
N GLY A 483 15.90 -5.86 -30.92
CA GLY A 483 14.52 -5.48 -30.64
C GLY A 483 14.13 -5.60 -29.17
N VAL A 484 14.68 -6.58 -28.46
CA VAL A 484 14.33 -6.89 -27.06
C VAL A 484 15.53 -6.74 -26.15
N GLY A 485 16.67 -7.36 -26.50
CA GLY A 485 17.87 -7.35 -25.68
C GLY A 485 18.41 -5.95 -25.41
N LEU A 486 18.55 -5.13 -26.46
CA LEU A 486 19.12 -3.79 -26.35
C LEU A 486 18.25 -2.85 -25.48
N PRO A 487 16.92 -2.73 -25.67
CA PRO A 487 16.08 -1.95 -24.75
C PRO A 487 16.13 -2.43 -23.30
N LEU A 488 16.17 -3.75 -23.07
CA LEU A 488 16.28 -4.30 -21.71
C LEU A 488 17.62 -3.95 -21.06
N ILE A 489 18.72 -4.08 -21.79
CA ILE A 489 20.05 -3.69 -21.30
C ILE A 489 20.07 -2.19 -20.98
N TRP A 490 19.52 -1.35 -21.86
CA TRP A 490 19.43 0.10 -21.62
C TRP A 490 18.64 0.42 -20.35
N HIS A 491 17.47 -0.18 -20.18
CA HIS A 491 16.66 -0.01 -18.97
C HIS A 491 17.41 -0.47 -17.72
N GLN A 492 18.13 -1.60 -17.76
CA GLN A 492 18.93 -2.03 -16.61
C GLN A 492 20.09 -1.07 -16.31
N VAL A 493 20.76 -0.54 -17.33
CA VAL A 493 21.82 0.48 -17.15
C VAL A 493 21.25 1.72 -16.48
N VAL A 494 20.12 2.26 -16.97
CA VAL A 494 19.47 3.43 -16.37
C VAL A 494 18.99 3.11 -14.95
N ARG A 495 18.40 1.94 -14.73
CA ARG A 495 17.89 1.52 -13.43
C ARG A 495 18.99 1.39 -12.37
N GLN A 496 20.15 0.86 -12.74
CA GLN A 496 21.29 0.66 -11.83
C GLN A 496 22.15 1.92 -11.68
N SER A 497 21.96 2.92 -12.54
CA SER A 497 22.63 4.21 -12.39
C SER A 497 21.87 5.11 -11.41
N PRO A 498 22.45 6.26 -11.02
CA PRO A 498 21.75 7.26 -10.23
C PRO A 498 20.43 7.75 -10.85
N TRP A 499 20.21 7.51 -12.16
CA TRP A 499 19.01 7.91 -12.89
C TRP A 499 17.85 6.92 -12.78
N GLY A 500 18.05 5.81 -12.08
CA GLY A 500 17.05 4.74 -11.94
C GLY A 500 16.08 4.91 -10.78
N GLY A 501 16.31 5.89 -9.92
CA GLY A 501 15.51 6.17 -8.71
C GLY A 501 15.33 5.01 -7.75
N LEU A 502 16.22 4.01 -7.81
CA LEU A 502 16.37 3.00 -6.74
C LEU A 502 16.68 3.65 -5.38
N ASP A 503 17.12 4.89 -5.44
CA ASP A 503 17.46 5.78 -4.37
C ASP A 503 16.25 6.40 -3.67
N PHE A 504 15.10 6.43 -4.34
CA PHE A 504 13.84 6.90 -3.79
C PHE A 504 12.97 5.75 -3.31
N ASN A 505 12.13 6.02 -2.31
CA ASN A 505 11.14 5.06 -1.90
C ASN A 505 10.15 4.79 -3.02
N LEU A 506 9.48 3.67 -2.87
CA LEU A 506 8.58 3.17 -3.86
C LEU A 506 7.38 4.10 -4.09
N GLU A 507 6.78 4.68 -3.06
CA GLU A 507 5.58 5.51 -3.20
C GLU A 507 5.87 6.83 -3.93
N HIS A 508 6.99 7.46 -3.60
CA HIS A 508 7.50 8.65 -4.28
C HIS A 508 8.02 8.32 -5.69
N GLY A 509 8.62 7.15 -5.86
CA GLY A 509 9.24 6.70 -7.11
C GLY A 509 8.28 6.05 -8.10
N ILE A 510 7.19 5.38 -7.68
CA ILE A 510 6.28 4.64 -8.58
C ILE A 510 5.57 5.57 -9.53
N GLU A 511 4.95 6.62 -8.99
CA GLU A 511 4.12 7.54 -9.78
C GLU A 511 4.99 8.37 -10.71
N LYS A 512 6.15 8.80 -10.21
CA LYS A 512 6.99 9.78 -10.89
C LYS A 512 8.12 9.18 -11.74
N LEU A 513 8.59 7.97 -11.45
CA LEU A 513 9.76 7.41 -12.14
C LEU A 513 9.56 6.01 -12.70
N ILE A 514 9.15 5.06 -11.85
CA ILE A 514 9.18 3.65 -12.19
C ILE A 514 8.13 3.35 -13.27
N SER A 515 6.88 3.79 -13.07
CA SER A 515 5.81 3.52 -14.05
C SER A 515 6.12 4.11 -15.44
N PRO A 516 6.57 5.38 -15.55
CA PRO A 516 6.98 5.93 -16.83
C PRO A 516 8.18 5.21 -17.47
N GLN A 517 9.21 4.80 -16.71
CA GLN A 517 10.35 4.03 -17.24
C GLN A 517 9.93 2.68 -17.82
N TRP A 518 9.01 1.96 -17.17
CA TRP A 518 8.48 0.70 -17.72
C TRP A 518 7.64 0.92 -18.98
N CYS A 519 6.86 2.01 -19.06
CA CYS A 519 6.13 2.39 -20.27
C CYS A 519 7.08 2.70 -21.43
N LEU A 520 8.15 3.47 -21.17
CA LEU A 520 9.18 3.77 -22.16
C LEU A 520 9.91 2.50 -22.61
N LEU A 521 10.24 1.58 -21.69
CA LEU A 521 10.83 0.29 -22.06
C LEU A 521 9.91 -0.50 -23.00
N ALA A 522 8.60 -0.58 -22.70
CA ALA A 522 7.64 -1.27 -23.55
C ALA A 522 7.58 -0.64 -24.95
N LEU A 523 7.53 0.69 -25.04
CA LEU A 523 7.57 1.43 -26.31
C LEU A 523 8.87 1.19 -27.08
N MET A 524 10.02 1.24 -26.40
CA MET A 524 11.32 0.97 -26.99
C MET A 524 11.39 -0.45 -27.57
N VAL A 525 10.90 -1.46 -26.85
CA VAL A 525 10.85 -2.85 -27.34
C VAL A 525 10.01 -2.95 -28.62
N LEU A 526 8.84 -2.32 -28.66
CA LEU A 526 7.98 -2.34 -29.85
C LEU A 526 8.63 -1.63 -31.05
N MET A 527 9.19 -0.44 -30.85
CA MET A 527 9.84 0.34 -31.90
C MET A 527 11.12 -0.34 -32.41
N ALA A 528 12.00 -0.76 -31.50
CA ALA A 528 13.26 -1.41 -31.84
C ALA A 528 13.03 -2.73 -32.57
N THR A 529 12.06 -3.54 -32.13
CA THR A 529 11.68 -4.78 -32.83
C THR A 529 11.18 -4.48 -34.24
N THR A 530 10.34 -3.47 -34.41
CA THR A 530 9.83 -3.06 -35.73
C THR A 530 10.95 -2.60 -36.66
N ILE A 531 11.87 -1.78 -36.15
CA ILE A 531 13.07 -1.33 -36.88
C ILE A 531 13.94 -2.53 -37.28
N ALA A 532 14.24 -3.43 -36.35
CA ALA A 532 15.11 -4.57 -36.58
C ALA A 532 14.53 -5.52 -37.63
N VAL A 533 13.23 -5.81 -37.56
CA VAL A 533 12.52 -6.60 -38.57
C VAL A 533 12.63 -5.94 -39.95
N ARG A 534 12.31 -4.65 -40.04
CA ARG A 534 12.38 -3.89 -41.30
C ARG A 534 13.78 -3.89 -41.89
N TRP A 535 14.80 -3.66 -41.06
CA TRP A 535 16.20 -3.68 -41.47
C TRP A 535 16.62 -5.04 -42.03
N ARG A 536 16.29 -6.16 -41.34
CA ARG A 536 16.62 -7.50 -41.83
C ARG A 536 15.91 -7.84 -43.12
N VAL A 537 14.61 -7.54 -43.21
CA VAL A 537 13.79 -7.79 -44.41
C VAL A 537 14.36 -7.01 -45.60
N LYS A 538 14.67 -5.72 -45.44
CA LYS A 538 15.31 -4.89 -46.48
C LYS A 538 16.66 -5.46 -46.92
N ARG A 539 17.50 -5.89 -45.98
CA ARG A 539 18.82 -6.46 -46.27
C ARG A 539 18.74 -7.78 -47.04
N ARG A 540 17.72 -8.60 -46.79
CA ARG A 540 17.53 -9.91 -47.45
C ARG A 540 16.90 -9.81 -48.82
N LEU A 541 15.97 -8.87 -49.02
CA LEU A 541 15.16 -8.75 -50.23
C LEU A 541 15.65 -7.65 -51.19
N ARG A 542 16.88 -7.15 -51.01
CA ARG A 542 17.61 -6.17 -51.86
C ARG A 542 16.79 -5.70 -53.08
N GLY A 543 16.06 -4.59 -52.95
CA GLY A 543 15.25 -3.99 -54.04
C GLY A 543 13.77 -3.79 -53.71
N ILE A 544 13.22 -4.52 -52.74
CA ILE A 544 11.85 -4.29 -52.24
C ILE A 544 11.86 -3.14 -51.23
N ASP A 545 11.58 -1.92 -51.68
CA ASP A 545 11.25 -0.81 -50.78
C ASP A 545 9.79 -0.93 -50.34
N LEU A 546 9.56 -1.51 -49.15
CA LEU A 546 8.23 -1.72 -48.56
C LEU A 546 7.54 -0.41 -48.14
N GLY A 547 7.81 0.72 -48.79
CA GLY A 547 7.26 2.03 -48.44
C GLY A 547 7.71 2.50 -47.06
N ILE A 548 9.02 2.50 -46.82
CA ILE A 548 9.65 2.76 -45.51
C ILE A 548 9.69 4.28 -45.18
N GLY A 549 8.63 5.02 -45.51
CA GLY A 549 8.55 6.49 -45.39
C GLY A 549 8.53 7.06 -43.96
N ARG A 550 8.66 6.23 -42.91
CA ARG A 550 8.69 6.66 -41.51
C ARG A 550 9.89 6.11 -40.71
N SER A 551 10.97 5.65 -41.36
CA SER A 551 12.12 5.11 -40.61
C SER A 551 12.82 6.17 -39.75
N ALA A 552 13.05 7.36 -40.29
CA ALA A 552 13.70 8.44 -39.54
C ALA A 552 12.88 8.82 -38.30
N PHE A 553 11.56 8.98 -38.45
CA PHE A 553 10.66 9.26 -37.33
C PHE A 553 10.66 8.15 -36.28
N THR A 554 10.63 6.87 -36.68
CA THR A 554 10.67 5.76 -35.70
C THR A 554 12.01 5.72 -34.94
N TRP A 555 13.13 5.99 -35.62
CA TRP A 555 14.43 6.12 -34.97
C TRP A 555 14.49 7.31 -34.01
N ILE A 556 13.93 8.46 -34.40
CA ILE A 556 13.82 9.64 -33.53
C ILE A 556 13.00 9.30 -32.29
N CYS A 557 11.82 8.68 -32.42
CA CYS A 557 11.00 8.27 -31.28
C CYS A 557 11.71 7.25 -30.36
N LEU A 558 12.46 6.30 -30.93
CA LEU A 558 13.27 5.35 -30.16
C LEU A 558 14.38 6.04 -29.37
N LEU A 559 15.13 6.93 -30.02
CA LEU A 559 16.21 7.69 -29.39
C LEU A 559 15.68 8.65 -28.31
N LEU A 560 14.56 9.32 -28.58
CA LEU A 560 13.88 10.16 -27.60
C LEU A 560 13.43 9.31 -26.40
N SER A 561 12.79 8.15 -26.62
CA SER A 561 12.40 7.27 -25.51
C SER A 561 13.59 6.83 -24.65
N ALA A 562 14.70 6.49 -25.31
CA ALA A 562 15.93 6.11 -24.62
C ALA A 562 16.52 7.28 -23.80
N ALA A 563 16.50 8.50 -24.34
CA ALA A 563 16.99 9.70 -23.69
C ALA A 563 16.07 10.22 -22.58
N THR A 564 14.75 10.06 -22.72
CA THR A 564 13.76 10.47 -21.71
C THR A 564 13.87 9.63 -20.44
N MET A 565 14.22 8.34 -20.57
CA MET A 565 14.30 7.42 -19.43
C MET A 565 15.23 7.91 -18.28
N PRO A 566 16.48 8.35 -18.53
CA PRO A 566 17.31 8.94 -17.49
C PRO A 566 16.92 10.38 -17.11
N LEU A 567 16.30 11.14 -18.02
CA LEU A 567 15.87 12.53 -17.74
C LEU A 567 14.75 12.61 -16.70
N MET A 568 13.92 11.57 -16.57
CA MET A 568 12.84 11.53 -15.58
C MET A 568 13.35 11.68 -14.14
N GLN A 569 14.56 11.20 -13.81
CA GLN A 569 15.16 11.40 -12.49
C GLN A 569 15.45 12.87 -12.23
N TYR A 570 16.09 13.54 -13.20
CA TYR A 570 16.43 14.95 -13.11
C TYR A 570 15.19 15.80 -12.79
N TRP A 571 14.02 15.39 -13.28
CA TRP A 571 12.77 16.11 -13.08
C TRP A 571 12.19 15.94 -11.69
N ILE A 572 12.35 14.75 -11.09
CA ILE A 572 11.95 14.50 -9.70
C ILE A 572 12.83 15.30 -8.75
N GLU A 573 14.12 15.39 -9.04
CA GLU A 573 15.06 16.18 -8.25
C GLU A 573 14.85 17.69 -8.40
N ASN A 574 14.21 18.13 -9.49
CA ASN A 574 13.94 19.54 -9.79
C ASN A 574 12.42 19.81 -9.94
N PRO A 575 11.66 19.80 -8.82
CA PRO A 575 10.20 19.97 -8.83
C PRO A 575 9.73 21.36 -9.31
N SER A 576 10.64 22.29 -9.61
CA SER A 576 10.34 23.56 -10.27
C SER A 576 9.98 23.42 -11.75
N LEU A 577 10.25 22.25 -12.36
CA LEU A 577 9.86 21.96 -13.72
C LEU A 577 8.35 21.63 -13.80
N PRO A 578 7.60 22.19 -14.76
CA PRO A 578 6.16 21.91 -14.88
C PRO A 578 5.88 20.44 -15.17
N ASP A 579 4.93 19.82 -14.47
CA ASP A 579 4.47 18.43 -14.71
C ASP A 579 4.07 18.21 -16.19
N GLU A 580 3.56 19.26 -16.85
CA GLU A 580 3.18 19.28 -18.26
C GLU A 580 4.34 18.90 -19.19
N SER A 581 5.55 19.31 -18.84
CA SER A 581 6.71 19.00 -19.67
C SER A 581 6.98 17.48 -19.68
N MET A 582 6.53 16.75 -18.65
CA MET A 582 6.83 15.34 -18.41
C MET A 582 5.89 14.49 -19.26
N LEU A 583 4.65 14.97 -19.34
CA LEU A 583 3.67 14.52 -20.32
C LEU A 583 4.16 14.75 -21.75
N VAL A 584 4.78 15.90 -22.07
CA VAL A 584 5.31 16.15 -23.43
C VAL A 584 6.44 15.17 -23.77
N ALA A 585 7.37 14.93 -22.84
CA ALA A 585 8.49 14.01 -23.05
C ALA A 585 8.02 12.55 -23.23
N GLY A 586 6.93 12.14 -22.56
CA GLY A 586 6.28 10.84 -22.75
C GLY A 586 5.33 10.77 -23.96
N ALA A 587 4.71 11.88 -24.34
CA ALA A 587 3.73 11.95 -25.41
C ALA A 587 4.37 11.84 -26.80
N VAL A 588 5.57 12.40 -27.01
CA VAL A 588 6.25 12.33 -28.31
C VAL A 588 6.56 10.90 -28.75
N PRO A 589 7.07 10.00 -27.88
CA PRO A 589 7.11 8.57 -28.15
C PRO A 589 5.73 7.93 -28.39
N ALA A 590 4.71 8.34 -27.64
CA ALA A 590 3.36 7.79 -27.76
C ALA A 590 2.68 8.16 -29.09
N LEU A 591 3.01 9.33 -29.66
CA LEU A 591 2.57 9.74 -31.00
C LEU A 591 3.01 8.77 -32.11
N TRP A 592 4.02 7.92 -31.86
CA TRP A 592 4.38 6.84 -32.78
C TRP A 592 3.28 5.79 -32.95
N LEU A 593 2.40 5.62 -31.95
CA LEU A 593 1.28 4.67 -31.99
C LEU A 593 0.10 5.16 -32.86
N VAL A 594 0.08 6.46 -33.21
CA VAL A 594 -0.96 7.11 -34.03
C VAL A 594 -0.52 7.17 -35.50
#